data_AF-A0A918XCW3-F1
#
_entry.id   AF-A0A918XCW3-F1
#
_cell.length_a   1.000
_cell.length_b   1.000
_cell.length_c   1.000
_cell.angle_alpha   90.00
_cell.angle_beta   90.00
_cell.angle_gamma   90.00
#
_symmetry.space_group_name_H-M   'P 1'
#
loop_
_entity.id
_entity.type
_entity.pdbx_description
1 polymer ?
#
loop_
_entity_poly.entity_id
_entity_poly.type
_entity_poly.pdbx_seq_one_letter_code
_entity_poly.pdbx_strand_id
1 'polypeptide(L)'
;MPLVPLRVLNSGNAATRTRSGESVPNRLTPATVFLCALVMTGCNTPATVAPEEPRDPNSVPELTLNLPEARDCECNEAPSRDFTFLERGYSALTLNEYEDAVAYFQRYRRLEKTPEARWEADIGIAFVSMLPNSPFFNAEEARKAWRELNKQLTPDMQVHDKARLMNDALAGFSLLDRRVKDLEDDNSMLSEDLEKREEALKRLRELTLGQAEE
;
A
#
# COMPACT_ATOMS: atom_id res chain seq x y z
N MET A 1 -9.17 3.34 -40.32
CA MET A 1 -8.56 2.21 -39.59
C MET A 1 -9.67 1.24 -39.23
N PRO A 2 -9.86 0.15 -40.00
CA PRO A 2 -10.95 -0.79 -39.75
C PRO A 2 -10.51 -1.88 -38.77
N LEU A 3 -11.46 -2.21 -37.88
CA LEU A 3 -11.46 -3.29 -36.91
C LEU A 3 -11.44 -4.68 -37.59
N VAL A 4 -10.70 -5.63 -37.04
CA VAL A 4 -10.74 -7.06 -37.39
C VAL A 4 -10.66 -7.89 -36.08
N PRO A 5 -11.40 -9.03 -35.97
CA PRO A 5 -12.15 -9.37 -34.76
C PRO A 5 -11.51 -10.45 -33.87
N LEU A 6 -11.96 -10.47 -32.61
CA LEU A 6 -11.73 -11.52 -31.61
C LEU A 6 -12.33 -12.85 -32.05
N ARG A 7 -11.47 -13.86 -32.24
CA ARG A 7 -11.89 -15.26 -32.44
C ARG A 7 -11.87 -15.99 -31.11
N VAL A 8 -13.06 -16.36 -30.66
CA VAL A 8 -13.33 -17.28 -29.56
C VAL A 8 -12.79 -18.66 -29.91
N LEU A 9 -11.91 -19.22 -29.08
CA LEU A 9 -11.56 -20.63 -29.11
C LEU A 9 -11.93 -21.28 -27.78
N ASN A 10 -13.04 -22.01 -27.87
CA ASN A 10 -13.53 -23.02 -26.95
C ASN A 10 -12.60 -24.26 -27.04
N SER A 11 -12.13 -24.77 -25.90
CA SER A 11 -11.65 -26.15 -25.79
C SER A 11 -11.92 -26.66 -24.38
N GLY A 12 -12.85 -27.60 -24.30
CA GLY A 12 -13.15 -28.35 -23.10
C GLY A 12 -12.21 -29.55 -22.88
N ASN A 13 -12.33 -30.06 -21.66
CA ASN A 13 -12.13 -31.41 -21.17
C ASN A 13 -10.72 -31.92 -20.80
N ALA A 14 -10.60 -32.06 -19.47
CA ALA A 14 -10.40 -33.33 -18.74
C ALA A 14 -8.96 -33.80 -18.50
N ALA A 15 -8.51 -33.60 -17.26
CA ALA A 15 -7.80 -34.64 -16.51
C ALA A 15 -8.01 -34.41 -15.00
N THR A 16 -9.05 -35.03 -14.48
CA THR A 16 -9.31 -35.24 -13.05
C THR A 16 -8.20 -36.05 -12.41
N ARG A 17 -7.45 -35.48 -11.45
CA ARG A 17 -6.62 -36.26 -10.52
C ARG A 17 -7.26 -36.23 -9.14
N THR A 18 -7.80 -37.38 -8.77
CA THR A 18 -8.37 -37.73 -7.48
C THR A 18 -7.29 -37.64 -6.39
N ARG A 19 -7.55 -36.84 -5.34
CA ARG A 19 -6.82 -36.89 -4.07
C ARG A 19 -7.80 -37.39 -3.01
N SER A 20 -7.73 -38.68 -2.71
CA SER A 20 -8.14 -39.25 -1.42
C SER A 20 -7.34 -38.49 -0.34
N GLY A 21 -7.87 -37.93 0.73
CA GLY A 21 -9.00 -38.38 1.55
C GLY A 21 -8.40 -38.80 2.89
N GLU A 22 -8.28 -37.88 3.85
CA GLU A 22 -8.04 -38.07 5.30
C GLU A 22 -7.64 -36.73 5.93
N SER A 23 -8.02 -36.32 7.13
CA SER A 23 -9.20 -36.51 7.99
C SER A 23 -9.10 -35.37 9.02
N VAL A 24 -10.16 -34.57 9.15
CA VAL A 24 -10.30 -33.51 10.17
C VAL A 24 -10.79 -34.15 11.47
N PRO A 25 -10.31 -33.67 12.63
CA PRO A 25 -11.23 -33.58 13.77
C PRO A 25 -11.38 -32.14 14.29
N ASN A 26 -12.63 -31.68 14.14
CA ASN A 26 -13.28 -30.63 14.92
C ASN A 26 -13.10 -30.86 16.42
N ARG A 27 -12.80 -29.79 17.16
CA ARG A 27 -13.31 -29.60 18.53
C ARG A 27 -13.68 -28.13 18.75
N LEU A 28 -14.95 -27.83 18.49
CA LEU A 28 -15.67 -26.71 19.10
C LEU A 28 -16.05 -27.10 20.54
N THR A 29 -15.81 -26.20 21.48
CA THR A 29 -16.54 -26.17 22.77
C THR A 29 -17.12 -24.78 23.01
N PRO A 30 -18.34 -24.67 23.55
CA PRO A 30 -19.09 -23.42 23.66
C PRO A 30 -19.02 -22.78 25.06
N ALA A 31 -19.60 -21.57 25.12
CA ALA A 31 -20.20 -20.91 26.29
C ALA A 31 -19.29 -20.03 27.17
N THR A 32 -19.45 -18.71 27.05
CA THR A 32 -20.03 -17.87 28.13
C THR A 32 -20.27 -16.45 27.61
N VAL A 33 -21.55 -16.11 27.41
CA VAL A 33 -22.03 -14.74 27.20
C VAL A 33 -22.36 -14.18 28.59
N PHE A 34 -21.65 -13.14 29.03
CA PHE A 34 -21.98 -12.44 30.27
C PHE A 34 -22.56 -11.06 29.96
N LEU A 35 -23.87 -10.99 30.10
CA LEU A 35 -24.74 -9.83 30.09
C LEU A 35 -24.61 -9.08 31.43
N CYS A 36 -24.39 -7.76 31.41
CA CYS A 36 -24.81 -6.89 32.52
C CYS A 36 -24.88 -5.43 32.08
N ALA A 37 -26.11 -4.92 32.03
CA ALA A 37 -26.47 -3.51 31.81
C ALA A 37 -26.65 -2.80 33.16
N LEU A 38 -26.29 -1.52 33.27
CA LEU A 38 -26.85 -0.59 34.28
C LEU A 38 -26.60 0.88 33.87
N VAL A 39 -27.61 1.58 33.33
CA VAL A 39 -28.50 2.60 33.93
C VAL A 39 -27.92 4.03 33.97
N MET A 40 -28.53 4.87 33.13
CA MET A 40 -28.44 6.34 33.10
C MET A 40 -29.26 6.95 34.25
N THR A 41 -28.74 7.98 34.90
CA THR A 41 -29.53 8.90 35.75
C THR A 41 -29.23 10.34 35.35
N GLY A 42 -30.29 11.06 34.95
CA GLY A 42 -30.29 12.50 34.74
C GLY A 42 -31.02 13.21 35.88
N CYS A 43 -30.57 14.41 36.23
CA CYS A 43 -31.26 15.27 37.20
C CYS A 43 -31.61 16.60 36.51
N ASN A 44 -32.89 16.97 36.55
CA ASN A 44 -33.45 18.16 35.91
C ASN A 44 -33.84 19.15 37.02
N THR A 45 -33.54 20.45 36.86
CA THR A 45 -34.04 21.51 37.76
C THR A 45 -34.64 22.66 36.93
N PRO A 46 -35.79 23.23 37.33
CA PRO A 46 -36.45 24.29 36.57
C PRO A 46 -35.98 25.69 37.00
N ALA A 47 -35.80 26.58 36.01
CA ALA A 47 -35.52 28.00 36.23
C ALA A 47 -36.81 28.78 36.51
N THR A 48 -36.77 29.65 37.52
CA THR A 48 -37.83 30.62 37.86
C THR A 48 -37.55 31.93 37.12
N VAL A 49 -38.54 32.43 36.37
CA VAL A 49 -38.46 33.71 35.63
C VAL A 49 -38.96 34.85 36.54
N ALA A 50 -38.23 35.97 36.54
CA ALA A 50 -38.66 37.24 37.16
C ALA A 50 -38.69 38.37 36.10
N PRO A 51 -39.49 39.43 36.31
CA PRO A 51 -40.17 40.20 35.25
C PRO A 51 -39.39 41.41 34.68
N GLU A 52 -39.66 41.75 33.41
CA GLU A 52 -39.13 42.94 32.70
C GLU A 52 -39.82 44.26 33.13
N GLU A 53 -39.02 45.32 33.25
CA GLU A 53 -39.46 46.72 33.37
C GLU A 53 -39.22 47.52 32.05
N PRO A 54 -39.91 48.67 31.85
CA PRO A 54 -40.20 49.23 30.53
C PRO A 54 -39.04 50.05 29.92
N ARG A 55 -38.79 49.87 28.62
CA ARG A 55 -37.71 50.52 27.84
C ARG A 55 -38.10 51.91 27.32
N ASP A 56 -37.14 52.84 27.39
CA ASP A 56 -37.19 54.24 26.93
C ASP A 56 -37.26 54.34 25.38
N PRO A 57 -38.10 55.23 24.80
CA PRO A 57 -38.28 55.39 23.36
C PRO A 57 -37.06 55.91 22.56
N ASN A 58 -35.96 56.30 23.20
CA ASN A 58 -34.76 56.81 22.50
C ASN A 58 -33.59 55.82 22.39
N SER A 59 -33.73 54.58 22.85
CA SER A 59 -32.68 53.58 22.66
C SER A 59 -32.75 53.01 21.24
N VAL A 60 -31.69 53.19 20.44
CA VAL A 60 -31.47 52.38 19.23
C VAL A 60 -31.53 50.92 19.67
N PRO A 61 -32.40 50.07 19.10
CA PRO A 61 -32.47 48.68 19.53
C PRO A 61 -31.14 48.03 19.20
N GLU A 62 -30.38 47.70 20.25
CA GLU A 62 -29.19 46.89 20.13
C GLU A 62 -29.66 45.55 19.54
N LEU A 63 -29.22 45.25 18.31
CA LEU A 63 -29.54 43.99 17.67
C LEU A 63 -28.78 42.91 18.45
N THR A 64 -29.43 42.36 19.47
CA THR A 64 -28.98 41.16 20.17
C THR A 64 -29.10 40.01 19.19
N LEU A 65 -28.05 39.79 18.42
CA LEU A 65 -27.90 38.59 17.62
C LEU A 65 -27.84 37.44 18.63
N ASN A 66 -28.92 36.65 18.73
CA ASN A 66 -29.00 35.44 19.55
C ASN A 66 -28.06 34.35 19.00
N LEU A 67 -26.82 34.71 18.68
CA LEU A 67 -25.76 33.75 18.64
C LEU A 67 -25.49 33.38 20.09
N PRO A 68 -25.23 32.10 20.40
CA PRO A 68 -24.61 31.80 21.66
C PRO A 68 -23.40 32.72 21.79
N GLU A 69 -23.26 33.37 22.94
CA GLU A 69 -22.05 34.13 23.28
C GLU A 69 -20.87 33.28 22.81
N ALA A 70 -19.92 33.89 22.12
CA ALA A 70 -18.68 33.22 21.74
C ALA A 70 -17.98 32.84 23.05
N ARG A 71 -18.41 31.70 23.61
CA ARG A 71 -17.72 30.99 24.67
C ARG A 71 -16.32 30.85 24.13
N ASP A 72 -15.38 31.30 24.95
CA ASP A 72 -13.95 31.29 24.72
C ASP A 72 -13.64 30.30 23.61
N CYS A 73 -13.26 30.80 22.42
CA CYS A 73 -12.68 29.93 21.42
C CYS A 73 -11.39 29.39 22.04
N GLU A 74 -11.51 28.34 22.85
CA GLU A 74 -10.48 27.34 23.05
C GLU A 74 -10.28 26.75 21.67
N CYS A 75 -9.44 27.43 20.89
CA CYS A 75 -8.68 26.81 19.84
C CYS A 75 -7.86 25.72 20.55
N ASN A 76 -8.48 24.55 20.75
CA ASN A 76 -7.77 23.32 20.98
C ASN A 76 -6.91 23.16 19.74
N GLU A 77 -5.68 23.70 19.79
CA GLU A 77 -4.64 23.35 18.86
C GLU A 77 -4.65 21.83 18.83
N ALA A 78 -5.04 21.26 17.68
CA ALA A 78 -5.03 19.82 17.51
C ALA A 78 -3.65 19.37 18.00
N PRO A 79 -3.56 18.41 18.95
CA PRO A 79 -2.32 18.10 19.60
C PRO A 79 -1.28 17.89 18.52
N SER A 80 -0.23 18.71 18.53
CA SER A 80 0.92 18.51 17.65
C SER A 80 1.33 17.07 17.85
N ARG A 81 0.99 16.21 16.90
CA ARG A 81 1.41 14.82 16.94
C ARG A 81 2.90 14.89 16.75
N ASP A 82 3.63 14.66 17.83
CA ASP A 82 5.08 14.58 17.82
C ASP A 82 5.48 13.33 17.05
N PHE A 83 5.40 13.44 15.72
CA PHE A 83 5.78 12.35 14.85
C PHE A 83 7.27 12.12 14.99
N THR A 84 7.61 10.87 15.27
CA THR A 84 8.99 10.40 15.26
C THR A 84 9.59 10.60 13.84
N PHE A 85 10.91 10.61 13.72
CA PHE A 85 11.55 10.70 12.38
C PHE A 85 11.14 9.56 11.46
N LEU A 86 10.88 8.38 12.03
CA LEU A 86 10.36 7.24 11.28
C LEU A 86 8.99 7.55 10.66
N GLU A 87 8.05 8.08 11.44
CA GLU A 87 6.71 8.44 10.97
C GLU A 87 6.71 9.60 9.97
N ARG A 88 7.61 10.57 10.16
CA ARG A 88 7.84 11.64 9.17
C ARG A 88 8.36 11.08 7.86
N GLY A 89 9.28 10.12 7.91
CA GLY A 89 9.77 9.40 6.73
C GLY A 89 8.63 8.72 5.97
N TYR A 90 7.75 8.01 6.68
CA TYR A 90 6.57 7.40 6.06
C TYR A 90 5.58 8.43 5.51
N SER A 91 5.37 9.54 6.19
CA SER A 91 4.47 10.59 5.73
C SER A 91 4.99 11.23 4.44
N ALA A 92 6.29 11.51 4.37
CA ALA A 92 6.94 12.01 3.16
C ALA A 92 6.77 11.04 1.97
N LEU A 93 6.86 9.72 2.20
CA LEU A 93 6.57 8.73 1.14
C LEU A 93 5.15 8.85 0.57
N THR A 94 4.16 9.10 1.42
CA THR A 94 2.76 9.24 0.96
C THR A 94 2.53 10.49 0.11
N LEU A 95 3.42 11.49 0.24
CA LEU A 95 3.41 12.73 -0.53
C LEU A 95 4.36 12.69 -1.74
N ASN A 96 5.05 11.56 -1.97
CA ASN A 96 6.10 11.38 -2.97
C ASN A 96 7.34 12.30 -2.75
N GLU A 97 7.56 12.75 -1.52
CA GLU A 97 8.73 13.54 -1.12
C GLU A 97 9.89 12.59 -0.80
N TYR A 98 10.45 11.95 -1.82
CA TYR A 98 11.42 10.87 -1.65
C TYR A 98 12.75 11.30 -1.00
N GLU A 99 13.21 12.53 -1.28
CA GLU A 99 14.43 13.10 -0.69
C GLU A 99 14.26 13.30 0.82
N ASP A 100 13.13 13.89 1.23
CA ASP A 100 12.80 14.10 2.64
C ASP A 100 12.59 12.77 3.35
N ALA A 101 11.91 11.81 2.72
CA ALA A 101 11.72 10.47 3.28
C ALA A 101 13.07 9.80 3.60
N VAL A 102 14.01 9.81 2.65
CA VAL A 102 15.35 9.25 2.87
C VAL A 102 16.10 10.02 3.96
N ALA A 103 16.03 11.35 3.97
CA ALA A 103 16.67 12.17 5.00
C ALA A 103 16.15 11.84 6.40
N TYR A 104 14.82 11.65 6.54
CA TYR A 104 14.19 11.26 7.79
C TYR A 104 14.58 9.84 8.22
N PHE A 105 14.57 8.84 7.34
CA PHE A 105 15.03 7.48 7.67
C PHE A 105 16.49 7.44 8.09
N GLN A 106 17.36 8.17 7.37
CA GLN A 106 18.77 8.26 7.75
C GLN A 106 18.96 8.93 9.11
N ARG A 107 18.15 9.95 9.42
CA ARG A 107 18.19 10.60 10.73
C ARG A 107 17.70 9.65 11.83
N TYR A 108 16.59 8.94 11.59
CA TYR A 108 16.08 7.90 12.48
C TYR A 108 17.15 6.85 12.79
N ARG A 109 17.81 6.30 11.76
CA ARG A 109 18.91 5.33 11.89
C ARG A 109 20.11 5.83 12.71
N ARG A 110 20.41 7.14 12.66
CA ARG A 110 21.53 7.74 13.41
C ARG A 110 21.19 7.98 14.88
N LEU A 111 19.93 8.31 15.17
CA LEU A 111 19.47 8.64 16.52
C LEU A 111 19.12 7.38 17.31
N GLU A 112 18.31 6.51 16.72
CA GLU A 112 17.92 5.24 17.31
C GLU A 112 18.99 4.19 17.02
N LYS A 113 19.76 3.83 18.04
CA LYS A 113 20.93 2.93 17.91
C LYS A 113 20.58 1.44 17.99
N THR A 114 19.29 1.11 18.00
CA THR A 114 18.78 -0.26 18.07
C THR A 114 18.87 -0.97 16.72
N PRO A 115 19.08 -2.30 16.68
CA PRO A 115 19.10 -3.05 15.42
C PRO A 115 17.76 -2.99 14.66
N GLU A 116 16.62 -2.94 15.37
CA GLU A 116 15.28 -2.81 14.80
C GLU A 116 15.13 -1.49 14.04
N ALA A 117 15.45 -0.37 14.70
CA ALA A 117 15.40 0.95 14.08
C ALA A 117 16.30 1.07 12.84
N ARG A 118 17.48 0.44 12.88
CA ARG A 118 18.36 0.39 11.70
C ARG A 118 17.69 -0.37 10.57
N TRP A 119 17.14 -1.55 10.86
CA TRP A 119 16.46 -2.37 9.88
C TRP A 119 15.25 -1.65 9.27
N GLU A 120 14.43 -0.98 10.08
CA GLU A 120 13.27 -0.21 9.61
C GLU A 120 13.65 0.95 8.69
N ALA A 121 14.69 1.70 9.07
CA ALA A 121 15.22 2.78 8.24
C ALA A 121 15.74 2.24 6.91
N ASP A 122 16.51 1.16 6.95
CA ASP A 122 17.14 0.59 5.77
C ASP A 122 16.09 -0.05 4.83
N ILE A 123 15.01 -0.63 5.38
CA ILE A 123 13.84 -1.06 4.59
C ILE A 123 13.15 0.14 3.93
N GLY A 124 12.94 1.24 4.67
CA GLY A 124 12.36 2.47 4.10
C GLY A 124 13.21 3.03 2.95
N ILE A 125 14.53 3.06 3.10
CA ILE A 125 15.46 3.50 2.06
C ILE A 125 15.45 2.54 0.87
N ALA A 126 15.49 1.22 1.10
CA ALA A 126 15.41 0.23 0.04
C ALA A 126 14.08 0.33 -0.72
N PHE A 127 12.97 0.60 -0.03
CA PHE A 127 11.67 0.86 -0.62
C PHE A 127 11.72 2.05 -1.57
N VAL A 128 12.26 3.19 -1.13
CA VAL A 128 12.44 4.39 -1.99
C VAL A 128 13.26 4.09 -3.22
N SER A 129 14.35 3.33 -3.09
CA SER A 129 15.22 2.95 -4.21
C SER A 129 14.58 1.96 -5.20
N MET A 130 13.46 1.33 -4.82
CA MET A 130 12.69 0.44 -5.69
C MET A 130 11.62 1.19 -6.51
N LEU A 131 11.32 2.44 -6.17
CA LEU A 131 10.28 3.23 -6.85
C LEU A 131 10.83 3.90 -8.12
N PRO A 132 10.22 3.69 -9.30
CA PRO A 132 10.75 4.19 -10.57
C PRO A 132 10.74 5.72 -10.68
N ASN A 133 9.86 6.40 -9.94
CA ASN A 133 9.77 7.86 -9.93
C ASN A 133 10.70 8.52 -8.89
N SER A 134 11.46 7.72 -8.14
CA SER A 134 12.38 8.23 -7.11
C SER A 134 13.69 8.69 -7.74
N PRO A 135 14.27 9.83 -7.29
CA PRO A 135 15.63 10.22 -7.64
C PRO A 135 16.69 9.18 -7.25
N PHE A 136 16.37 8.30 -6.29
CA PHE A 136 17.25 7.24 -5.80
C PHE A 136 16.96 5.89 -6.45
N PHE A 137 16.23 5.85 -7.57
CA PHE A 137 15.83 4.62 -8.22
C PHE A 137 17.06 3.80 -8.66
N ASN A 138 17.21 2.64 -8.03
CA ASN A 138 18.14 1.60 -8.43
C ASN A 138 17.56 0.26 -7.98
N ALA A 139 16.70 -0.32 -8.81
CA ALA A 139 15.95 -1.51 -8.44
C ALA A 139 16.85 -2.74 -8.21
N GLU A 140 17.99 -2.86 -8.91
CA GLU A 140 18.90 -3.99 -8.72
C GLU A 140 19.60 -3.92 -7.35
N GLU A 141 20.17 -2.77 -7.00
CA GLU A 141 20.81 -2.57 -5.71
C GLU A 141 19.78 -2.64 -4.58
N ALA A 142 18.59 -2.05 -4.75
CA ALA A 142 17.50 -2.14 -3.78
C ALA A 142 17.10 -3.58 -3.48
N ARG A 143 16.97 -4.44 -4.50
CA ARG A 143 16.69 -5.88 -4.31
C ARG A 143 17.81 -6.61 -3.59
N LYS A 144 19.07 -6.28 -3.91
CA LYS A 144 20.23 -6.87 -3.24
C LYS A 144 20.24 -6.48 -1.76
N ALA A 145 20.07 -5.19 -1.46
CA ALA A 145 19.97 -4.68 -0.09
C ALA A 145 18.79 -5.32 0.66
N TRP A 146 17.60 -5.35 0.05
CA TRP A 146 16.42 -6.00 0.62
C TRP A 146 16.65 -7.48 0.94
N ARG A 147 17.29 -8.25 0.06
CA ARG A 147 17.62 -9.66 0.33
C ARG A 147 18.53 -9.82 1.54
N GLU A 148 19.50 -8.93 1.73
CA GLU A 148 20.37 -8.96 2.91
C GLU A 148 19.65 -8.49 4.18
N LEU A 149 18.75 -7.51 4.07
CA LEU A 149 17.90 -7.06 5.19
C LEU A 149 16.92 -8.14 5.63
N ASN A 150 16.32 -8.88 4.69
CA ASN A 150 15.36 -9.93 5.01
C ASN A 150 16.01 -11.15 5.69
N LYS A 151 17.33 -11.35 5.53
CA LYS A 151 18.09 -12.36 6.31
C LYS A 151 18.32 -11.94 7.76
N GLN A 152 18.28 -10.63 8.04
CA GLN A 152 18.50 -10.07 9.38
C GLN A 152 17.21 -9.99 10.20
N LEU A 153 16.04 -10.04 9.55
CA LEU A 153 14.76 -9.99 10.23
C LEU A 153 14.52 -11.28 11.01
N THR A 154 14.47 -11.18 12.34
CA THR A 154 14.12 -12.30 13.22
C THR A 154 12.71 -12.13 13.80
N PRO A 155 12.01 -13.22 14.20
CA PRO A 155 10.64 -13.13 14.71
C PRO A 155 10.49 -12.34 16.02
N ASP A 156 11.56 -12.26 16.81
CA ASP A 156 11.63 -11.53 18.09
C ASP A 156 11.80 -10.01 17.91
N MET A 157 12.26 -9.55 16.74
CA MET A 157 12.38 -8.13 16.44
C MET A 157 10.99 -7.48 16.37
N GLN A 158 10.73 -6.56 17.30
CA GLN A 158 9.52 -5.75 17.33
C GLN A 158 9.67 -4.55 16.39
N VAL A 159 9.51 -4.79 15.09
CA VAL A 159 9.55 -3.74 14.07
C VAL A 159 8.17 -3.15 13.80
N HIS A 160 8.15 -1.87 13.46
CA HIS A 160 6.97 -1.08 13.13
C HIS A 160 6.16 -1.69 11.98
N ASP A 161 4.83 -1.71 12.09
CA ASP A 161 3.93 -2.35 11.13
C ASP A 161 4.11 -1.85 9.69
N LYS A 162 4.22 -0.52 9.52
CA LYS A 162 4.54 0.09 8.22
C LYS A 162 5.86 -0.43 7.61
N ALA A 163 6.89 -0.68 8.42
CA ALA A 163 8.14 -1.28 7.93
C ALA A 163 7.92 -2.72 7.45
N ARG A 164 7.13 -3.52 8.19
CA ARG A 164 6.75 -4.88 7.78
C ARG A 164 5.97 -4.86 6.46
N LEU A 165 5.00 -3.95 6.32
CA LEU A 165 4.24 -3.79 5.09
C LEU A 165 5.13 -3.41 3.90
N MET A 166 6.09 -2.51 4.10
CA MET A 166 7.09 -2.17 3.07
C MET A 166 7.98 -3.36 2.71
N ASN A 167 8.38 -4.18 3.69
CA ASN A 167 9.13 -5.41 3.43
C ASN A 167 8.33 -6.39 2.56
N ASP A 168 7.05 -6.58 2.84
CA ASP A 168 6.16 -7.44 2.05
C ASP A 168 5.94 -6.87 0.64
N ALA A 169 5.80 -5.55 0.51
CA ALA A 169 5.72 -4.87 -0.78
C ALA A 169 7.01 -5.05 -1.61
N LEU A 170 8.19 -4.93 -0.98
CA LEU A 170 9.48 -5.20 -1.61
C LEU A 170 9.59 -6.65 -2.10
N ALA A 171 9.07 -7.61 -1.34
CA ALA A 171 8.99 -9.01 -1.79
C ALA A 171 8.14 -9.14 -3.06
N GLY A 172 6.99 -8.44 -3.09
CA GLY A 172 6.13 -8.35 -4.27
C GLY A 172 6.82 -7.74 -5.49
N PHE A 173 7.49 -6.60 -5.33
CA PHE A 173 8.24 -5.94 -6.40
C PHE A 173 9.39 -6.83 -6.93
N SER A 174 10.08 -7.54 -6.04
CA SER A 174 11.13 -8.49 -6.41
C SER A 174 10.58 -9.67 -7.22
N LEU A 175 9.40 -10.18 -6.87
CA LEU A 175 8.71 -11.24 -7.62
C LEU A 175 8.26 -10.76 -9.01
N LEU A 176 7.68 -9.56 -9.09
CA LEU A 176 7.22 -8.98 -10.35
C LEU A 176 8.37 -8.74 -11.32
N ASP A 177 9.50 -8.22 -10.85
CA ASP A 177 10.69 -8.02 -11.68
C ASP A 177 11.21 -9.33 -12.28
N ARG A 178 11.24 -10.42 -11.50
CA ARG A 178 11.62 -11.74 -12.04
C ARG A 178 10.68 -12.19 -13.15
N ARG A 179 9.37 -12.04 -12.94
CA ARG A 179 8.37 -12.40 -13.96
C ARG A 179 8.50 -11.55 -15.22
N VAL A 180 8.82 -10.26 -15.08
CA VAL A 180 9.07 -9.40 -16.23
C VAL A 180 10.28 -9.90 -17.01
N LYS A 181 11.38 -10.24 -16.33
CA LYS A 181 12.57 -10.82 -16.98
C LYS A 181 12.27 -12.14 -17.67
N ASP A 182 11.57 -13.05 -16.99
CA ASP A 182 11.17 -14.34 -17.58
C ASP A 182 10.35 -14.12 -18.87
N LEU A 183 9.44 -13.13 -18.87
CA LEU A 183 8.65 -12.77 -20.04
C LEU A 183 9.47 -12.13 -21.16
N GLU A 184 10.46 -11.30 -20.82
CA GLU A 184 11.38 -10.69 -21.79
C GLU A 184 12.25 -11.76 -22.46
N ASP A 185 12.77 -12.71 -21.69
CA ASP A 185 13.57 -13.84 -22.18
C ASP A 185 12.74 -14.74 -23.10
N ASP A 186 11.52 -15.11 -22.70
CA ASP A 186 10.60 -15.89 -23.52
C ASP A 186 10.25 -15.16 -24.82
N ASN A 187 10.01 -13.85 -24.76
CA ASN A 187 9.71 -13.04 -25.95
C ASN A 187 10.90 -13.03 -26.92
N SER A 188 12.11 -12.83 -26.39
CA SER A 188 13.35 -12.87 -27.18
C SER A 188 13.50 -14.22 -27.89
N MET A 189 13.37 -15.32 -27.15
CA MET A 189 13.47 -16.67 -27.71
C MET A 189 12.42 -16.92 -28.81
N LEU A 190 11.17 -16.52 -28.57
CA LEU A 190 10.10 -16.67 -29.56
C LEU A 190 10.34 -15.82 -30.80
N SER A 191 10.87 -14.61 -30.64
CA SER A 191 11.19 -13.73 -31.77
C SER A 191 12.27 -14.32 -32.68
N GLU A 192 13.34 -14.88 -32.10
CA GLU A 192 14.40 -15.56 -32.84
C GLU A 192 13.88 -16.82 -33.55
N ASP A 193 13.00 -17.58 -32.89
CA ASP A 193 12.42 -18.78 -33.48
C ASP A 193 11.50 -18.46 -34.66
N LEU A 194 10.75 -17.34 -34.59
CA LEU A 194 9.95 -16.86 -35.72
C LEU A 194 10.84 -16.43 -36.88
N GLU A 195 11.92 -15.69 -36.64
CA GLU A 195 12.88 -15.28 -37.67
C GLU A 195 13.47 -16.49 -38.40
N LYS A 196 13.94 -17.50 -37.66
CA LYS A 196 14.46 -18.75 -38.25
C LYS A 196 13.43 -19.46 -39.13
N ARG A 197 12.16 -19.46 -38.71
CA ARG A 197 11.06 -20.06 -39.48
C ARG A 197 10.76 -19.27 -40.75
N GLU A 198 10.78 -17.95 -40.68
CA GLU A 198 10.60 -17.08 -41.84
C GLU A 198 11.73 -17.26 -42.87
N GLU A 199 12.98 -17.36 -42.43
CA GLU A 199 14.11 -17.67 -43.31
C GLU A 199 13.98 -19.04 -43.97
N ALA A 200 13.59 -20.07 -43.20
CA ALA A 200 13.39 -21.41 -43.74
C ALA A 200 12.28 -21.42 -44.80
N LEU A 201 11.17 -20.73 -44.55
CA LEU A 201 10.09 -20.57 -45.53
C LEU A 201 10.54 -19.82 -46.77
N LYS A 202 11.38 -18.79 -46.63
CA LYS A 202 11.94 -18.05 -47.77
C LYS A 202 12.83 -18.97 -48.64
N ARG A 203 13.72 -19.75 -48.03
CA ARG A 203 14.56 -20.72 -48.76
C ARG A 203 13.71 -21.79 -49.46
N LEU A 204 12.67 -22.31 -48.79
CA LEU A 204 11.75 -23.26 -49.41
C LEU A 204 10.99 -22.64 -50.60
N ARG A 205 10.59 -21.38 -50.50
CA ARG A 205 9.97 -20.65 -51.62
C ARG A 205 10.94 -20.47 -52.79
N GLU A 206 12.18 -20.10 -52.52
CA GLU A 206 13.21 -19.97 -53.55
C GLU A 206 13.47 -21.32 -54.25
N LEU A 207 13.56 -22.41 -53.49
CA LEU A 207 13.73 -23.76 -54.04
C LEU A 207 12.52 -24.22 -54.87
N THR A 208 11.30 -23.96 -54.41
CA THR A 208 10.08 -24.37 -55.13
C THR A 208 9.84 -23.55 -56.39
N LEU A 209 10.20 -22.26 -56.40
CA LEU A 209 10.15 -21.44 -57.62
C LEU A 209 11.25 -21.83 -58.61
N GLY A 210 12.46 -22.15 -58.14
CA GLY A 210 13.56 -22.61 -59.00
C GLY A 210 13.34 -23.99 -59.64
N GLN A 211 12.45 -24.82 -59.08
CA GLN A 211 12.06 -26.13 -59.65
C GLN A 211 10.94 -26.05 -60.70
N ALA A 212 10.28 -24.90 -60.87
CA ALA A 212 9.15 -24.76 -61.79
C ALA A 212 9.53 -24.20 -63.19
N GLU A 213 10.80 -23.82 -63.40
CA GLU A 213 11.29 -23.23 -64.67
C GLU A 213 12.09 -24.21 -65.57
N GLU A 214 12.17 -25.50 -65.22
CA GLU A 214 12.63 -26.62 -66.07
C GLU A 214 11.48 -27.53 -66.49
#